data_AF-A0AAN9E0K7-F1
#
_entry.id   AF-A0AAN9E0K7-F1
#
_cell.length_a   1.000
_cell.length_b   1.000
_cell.length_c   1.000
_cell.angle_alpha   90.00
_cell.angle_beta   90.00
_cell.angle_gamma   90.00
#
_symmetry.space_group_name_H-M   'P 1'
#
loop_
_entity.id
_entity.type
_entity.pdbx_description
1 polymer ?
#
loop_
_entity_poly.entity_id
_entity_poly.type
_entity_poly.pdbx_seq_one_letter_code
_entity_poly.pdbx_strand_id
1 'polypeptide(L)'
;MESDKIYKFLDELGEKMKLAGYKPETDYVLQDVDQEEKAKSLCNHSEKLATAFGILNLNGQSSIRVFKNLRICGDCHNAIKYMSKIVGVTIIVRDSLRFHHFRNGYCSCQDLCDLVIIATLLDLTCKALSGPTAKGIS
;
A
#
# COMPACT_ATOMS: atom_id res chain seq x y z
N MET A 1 11.16 -1.09 -22.06
CA MET A 1 9.70 -1.35 -22.20
C MET A 1 8.92 -0.36 -21.33
N GLU A 2 7.61 -0.21 -21.51
CA GLU A 2 6.77 0.69 -20.71
C GLU A 2 6.81 0.35 -19.20
N SER A 3 6.91 -0.94 -18.89
CA SER A 3 7.13 -1.50 -17.55
C SER A 3 8.32 -0.87 -16.81
N ASP A 4 9.48 -0.75 -17.45
CA ASP A 4 10.71 -0.24 -16.82
C ASP A 4 10.57 1.23 -16.37
N LYS A 5 9.81 2.02 -17.14
CA LYS A 5 9.53 3.42 -16.80
C LYS A 5 8.70 3.53 -15.53
N ILE A 6 7.71 2.65 -15.37
CA ILE A 6 6.83 2.63 -14.20
C ILE A 6 7.62 2.24 -12.95
N TYR A 7 8.44 1.19 -13.03
CA TYR A 7 9.28 0.77 -11.91
C TYR A 7 10.29 1.83 -11.52
N LYS A 8 11.00 2.42 -12.50
CA LYS A 8 11.93 3.52 -12.23
C LYS A 8 11.24 4.71 -11.55
N PHE A 9 10.06 5.11 -12.05
CA PHE A 9 9.28 6.18 -11.43
C PHE A 9 8.84 5.83 -10.01
N LEU A 10 8.41 4.58 -9.79
CA LEU A 10 8.00 4.10 -8.47
C LEU A 10 9.19 4.10 -7.49
N ASP A 11 10.39 3.73 -7.93
CA ASP A 11 11.62 3.80 -7.13
C ASP A 11 11.97 5.25 -6.78
N GLU A 12 11.96 6.16 -7.76
CA GLU A 12 12.20 7.60 -7.53
C GLU A 12 11.19 8.21 -6.56
N LEU A 13 9.91 7.83 -6.70
CA LEU A 13 8.85 8.24 -5.80
C LEU A 13 9.07 7.63 -4.41
N GLY A 14 9.51 6.37 -4.35
CA GLY A 14 9.93 5.67 -3.13
C GLY A 14 10.96 6.46 -2.32
N GLU A 15 12.02 6.92 -2.96
CA GLU A 15 13.06 7.74 -2.31
C GLU A 15 12.50 9.08 -1.80
N LYS A 16 11.67 9.77 -2.60
CA LYS A 16 11.01 11.01 -2.16
C LYS A 16 10.08 10.77 -0.96
N MET A 17 9.36 9.65 -0.95
CA MET A 17 8.51 9.26 0.17
C MET A 17 9.33 9.02 1.43
N LYS A 18 10.44 8.28 1.35
CA LYS A 18 11.36 8.04 2.48
C LYS A 18 11.89 9.36 3.06
N LEU A 19 12.34 10.28 2.21
CA LEU A 19 12.79 11.61 2.63
C LEU A 19 11.67 12.43 3.31
N ALA A 20 10.41 12.21 2.92
CA ALA A 20 9.25 12.83 3.54
C ALA A 20 8.80 12.15 4.85
N GLY A 21 9.44 11.05 5.26
CA GLY A 21 9.14 10.33 6.51
C GLY A 21 8.29 9.07 6.34
N TYR A 22 7.99 8.64 5.10
CA TYR A 22 7.35 7.35 4.87
C TYR A 22 8.26 6.21 5.30
N LYS A 23 7.76 5.36 6.19
CA LYS A 23 8.40 4.11 6.59
C LYS A 23 7.52 2.97 6.07
N PRO A 24 7.99 2.18 5.08
CA PRO A 24 7.24 1.01 4.66
C PRO A 24 7.14 0.04 5.85
N GLU A 25 5.97 -0.56 6.04
CA GLU A 25 5.83 -1.68 6.98
C GLU A 25 6.55 -2.88 6.37
N THR A 26 7.79 -3.11 6.80
CA THR A 26 8.69 -4.15 6.28
C THR A 26 8.54 -5.48 7.00
N ASP A 27 7.52 -5.67 7.84
CA ASP A 27 7.36 -6.87 8.70
C ASP A 27 7.24 -8.20 7.91
N TYR A 28 7.18 -8.14 6.58
CA TYR A 28 7.17 -9.29 5.68
C TYR A 28 8.35 -9.36 4.69
N VAL A 29 9.32 -8.44 4.77
CA VAL A 29 10.45 -8.38 3.84
C VAL A 29 11.69 -8.96 4.51
N LEU A 30 11.93 -10.25 4.28
CA LEU A 30 13.22 -10.88 4.60
C LEU A 30 14.34 -10.14 3.83
N GLN A 31 15.44 -9.88 4.52
CA GLN A 31 16.61 -9.20 3.95
C GLN A 31 17.30 -10.09 2.90
N ASP A 32 17.81 -9.45 1.83
CA ASP A 32 18.43 -10.01 0.63
C ASP A 32 17.53 -10.82 -0.31
N VAL A 33 16.63 -10.11 -1.01
CA VAL A 33 15.65 -10.72 -1.91
C VAL A 33 15.88 -10.38 -3.39
N ASP A 34 15.98 -11.46 -4.17
CA ASP A 34 16.12 -11.49 -5.62
C ASP A 34 14.93 -10.79 -6.33
N GLN A 35 15.08 -10.45 -7.62
CA GLN A 35 14.07 -9.71 -8.40
C GLN A 35 12.66 -10.34 -8.35
N GLU A 36 12.58 -11.66 -8.23
CA GLU A 36 11.32 -12.41 -8.15
C GLU A 36 10.57 -12.17 -6.84
N GLU A 37 11.27 -11.98 -5.72
CA GLU A 37 10.64 -11.68 -4.43
C GLU A 37 10.31 -10.19 -4.28
N LYS A 38 11.05 -9.29 -4.94
CA LYS A 38 10.59 -7.92 -5.18
C LYS A 38 9.25 -7.91 -5.92
N ALA A 39 9.10 -8.75 -6.96
CA ALA A 39 7.83 -8.88 -7.67
C ALA A 39 6.70 -9.45 -6.79
N LYS A 40 6.98 -10.41 -5.89
CA LYS A 40 6.00 -10.92 -4.92
C LYS A 40 5.60 -9.89 -3.85
N SER A 41 6.56 -9.12 -3.34
CA SER A 41 6.27 -7.99 -2.44
C SER A 41 5.42 -6.92 -3.16
N LEU A 42 5.74 -6.58 -4.40
CA LEU A 42 4.95 -5.69 -5.24
C LEU A 42 3.57 -6.26 -5.60
N CYS A 43 3.43 -7.58 -5.75
CA CYS A 43 2.14 -8.26 -5.94
C CYS A 43 1.20 -8.04 -4.75
N ASN A 44 1.72 -8.06 -3.52
CA ASN A 44 0.95 -7.72 -2.32
C ASN A 44 0.58 -6.22 -2.24
N HIS A 45 1.22 -5.38 -3.06
CA HIS A 45 1.05 -3.92 -3.07
C HIS A 45 0.77 -3.36 -4.47
N SER A 46 -0.01 -4.10 -5.27
CA SER A 46 -0.39 -3.72 -6.64
C SER A 46 -1.00 -2.32 -6.75
N GLU A 47 -1.55 -1.77 -5.67
CA GLU A 47 -2.01 -0.37 -5.59
C GLU A 47 -0.89 0.64 -5.84
N LYS A 48 0.32 0.41 -5.33
CA LYS A 48 1.44 1.34 -5.53
C LYS A 48 1.81 1.41 -7.00
N LEU A 49 1.88 0.25 -7.65
CA LEU A 49 2.18 0.13 -9.08
C LEU A 49 1.06 0.76 -9.93
N ALA A 50 -0.20 0.44 -9.64
CA ALA A 50 -1.34 1.00 -10.36
C ALA A 50 -1.43 2.53 -10.19
N THR A 51 -1.14 3.03 -8.99
CA THR A 51 -1.09 4.47 -8.69
C THR A 51 0.05 5.15 -9.46
N ALA A 52 1.25 4.56 -9.45
CA ALA A 52 2.40 5.07 -10.20
C ALA A 52 2.12 5.12 -11.70
N PHE A 53 1.54 4.07 -12.26
CA PHE A 53 1.11 4.05 -13.65
C PHE A 53 0.07 5.14 -13.95
N GLY A 54 -0.93 5.31 -13.08
CA GLY A 54 -1.92 6.37 -13.21
C GLY A 54 -1.29 7.77 -13.22
N ILE A 55 -0.34 8.03 -12.32
CA ILE A 55 0.37 9.31 -12.24
C ILE A 55 1.16 9.59 -13.51
N LEU A 56 1.90 8.60 -14.03
CA LEU A 56 2.68 8.76 -15.26
C LEU A 56 1.81 9.09 -16.48
N ASN A 57 0.55 8.63 -16.48
CA ASN A 57 -0.41 8.82 -17.56
C ASN A 57 -1.44 9.92 -17.30
N LEU A 58 -1.19 10.79 -16.32
CA LEU A 58 -2.14 11.80 -15.86
C LEU A 58 -2.55 12.78 -16.98
N ASN A 59 -1.74 12.99 -18.03
CA ASN A 59 -2.09 13.79 -19.23
C ASN A 59 -2.78 15.14 -18.93
N GLY A 60 -2.41 15.82 -17.83
CA GLY A 60 -2.98 17.10 -17.40
C GLY A 60 -4.29 17.01 -16.61
N GLN A 61 -4.79 15.82 -16.30
CA GLN A 61 -5.95 15.62 -15.43
C GLN A 61 -5.67 16.07 -14.00
N SER A 62 -6.72 16.51 -13.30
CA SER A 62 -6.63 16.93 -11.89
C SER A 62 -6.64 15.76 -10.89
N SER A 63 -6.91 14.53 -11.36
CA SER A 63 -7.04 13.35 -10.52
C SER A 63 -6.85 12.04 -11.27
N ILE A 64 -6.42 10.99 -10.56
CA ILE A 64 -6.42 9.59 -11.06
C ILE A 64 -7.39 8.72 -10.28
N ARG A 65 -7.81 7.61 -10.90
CA ARG A 65 -8.69 6.61 -10.29
C ARG A 65 -8.06 5.23 -10.36
N VAL A 66 -7.98 4.54 -9.22
CA VAL A 66 -7.48 3.17 -9.09
C VAL A 66 -8.59 2.32 -8.49
N PHE A 67 -8.88 1.17 -9.11
CA PHE A 67 -9.92 0.25 -8.65
C PHE A 67 -9.28 -1.06 -8.18
N LYS A 68 -9.64 -1.49 -6.97
CA LYS A 68 -9.26 -2.78 -6.40
C LYS A 68 -10.51 -3.54 -5.94
N ASN A 69 -10.44 -4.87 -6.05
CA ASN A 69 -11.50 -5.77 -5.58
C ASN A 69 -11.30 -6.24 -4.13
N LEU A 70 -10.16 -5.92 -3.53
CA LEU A 70 -9.81 -6.22 -2.15
C LEU A 70 -9.60 -4.92 -1.38
N ARG A 71 -9.76 -4.98 -0.06
CA ARG A 71 -9.48 -3.86 0.85
C ARG A 71 -8.01 -3.42 0.71
N ILE A 72 -7.79 -2.11 0.71
CA ILE A 72 -6.43 -1.56 0.72
C ILE A 72 -5.75 -1.85 2.06
N CYS A 73 -4.50 -2.30 2.05
CA CYS A 73 -3.73 -2.51 3.28
C CYS A 73 -3.21 -1.19 3.85
N GLY A 74 -2.85 -1.17 5.14
CA GLY A 74 -2.35 0.01 5.85
C GLY A 74 -1.13 0.64 5.17
N ASP A 75 -0.16 -0.18 4.76
CA ASP A 75 1.03 0.29 4.07
C ASP A 75 0.74 0.93 2.70
N CYS A 76 -0.11 0.32 1.86
CA CYS A 76 -0.54 0.92 0.60
C CYS A 76 -1.33 2.22 0.82
N HIS A 77 -2.22 2.23 1.81
CA HIS A 77 -2.98 3.41 2.18
C HIS A 77 -2.06 4.56 2.59
N ASN A 78 -1.06 4.28 3.42
CA ASN A 78 -0.07 5.26 3.84
C ASN A 78 0.81 5.72 2.68
N ALA A 79 1.31 4.80 1.85
CA ALA A 79 2.11 5.14 0.67
C ALA A 79 1.36 6.11 -0.26
N ILE A 80 0.09 5.83 -0.58
CA ILE A 80 -0.70 6.66 -1.49
C ILE A 80 -0.93 8.08 -0.92
N LYS A 81 -1.04 8.22 0.41
CA LYS A 81 -1.02 9.56 1.02
C LYS A 81 0.25 10.32 0.66
N TYR A 82 1.42 9.73 0.91
CA TYR A 82 2.69 10.38 0.56
C TYR A 82 2.80 10.67 -0.94
N MET A 83 2.38 9.73 -1.80
CA MET A 83 2.32 9.95 -3.25
C MET A 83 1.44 11.17 -3.60
N SER A 84 0.24 11.29 -3.01
CA SER A 84 -0.66 12.43 -3.26
C SER A 84 -0.04 13.77 -2.83
N LYS A 85 0.74 13.77 -1.74
CA LYS A 85 1.43 14.96 -1.23
C LYS A 85 2.59 15.37 -2.15
N ILE A 86 3.39 14.40 -2.59
CA ILE A 86 4.60 14.65 -3.40
C ILE A 86 4.23 15.08 -4.82
N VAL A 87 3.24 14.42 -5.42
CA VAL A 87 2.83 14.68 -6.80
C VAL A 87 1.84 15.85 -6.88
N GLY A 88 1.15 16.17 -5.78
CA GLY A 88 0.21 17.30 -5.72
C GLY A 88 -1.10 17.04 -6.48
N VAL A 89 -1.46 15.77 -6.69
CA VAL A 89 -2.66 15.35 -7.44
C VAL A 89 -3.61 14.58 -6.55
N THR A 90 -4.91 14.66 -6.85
CA THR A 90 -5.91 13.88 -6.11
C THR A 90 -5.90 12.44 -6.61
N ILE A 91 -5.72 11.48 -5.72
CA ILE A 91 -5.74 10.05 -6.05
C ILE A 91 -7.01 9.47 -5.44
N ILE A 92 -7.86 8.85 -6.26
CA ILE A 92 -9.11 8.23 -5.80
C ILE A 92 -8.92 6.72 -5.91
N VAL A 93 -8.99 6.02 -4.79
CA VAL A 93 -8.92 4.55 -4.77
C VAL A 93 -10.27 4.00 -4.34
N ARG A 94 -10.85 3.12 -5.15
CA ARG A 94 -12.01 2.31 -4.75
C ARG A 94 -11.50 0.94 -4.35
N ASP A 95 -11.76 0.54 -3.11
CA ASP A 95 -11.53 -0.83 -2.66
C ASP A 95 -12.86 -1.59 -2.50
N SER A 96 -12.84 -2.78 -1.89
CA SER A 96 -14.07 -3.58 -1.70
C SER A 96 -15.09 -2.95 -0.75
N LEU A 97 -14.69 -1.99 0.09
CA LEU A 97 -15.53 -1.41 1.14
C LEU A 97 -15.99 0.01 0.80
N ARG A 98 -15.11 0.85 0.25
CA ARG A 98 -15.36 2.29 0.10
C ARG A 98 -14.45 2.96 -0.92
N PHE A 99 -14.72 4.25 -1.12
CA PHE A 99 -13.83 5.16 -1.84
C PHE A 99 -12.94 5.91 -0.86
N HIS A 100 -11.66 5.97 -1.22
CA HIS A 100 -10.62 6.71 -0.54
C HIS A 100 -10.22 7.87 -1.44
N HIS A 101 -10.31 9.09 -0.92
CA HIS A 101 -9.87 10.30 -1.63
C HIS A 101 -8.60 10.78 -0.96
N PHE A 102 -7.47 10.62 -1.63
CA PHE A 102 -6.16 11.06 -1.18
C PHE A 102 -5.83 12.42 -1.77
N ARG A 103 -5.58 13.40 -0.90
CA ARG A 103 -5.20 14.76 -1.30
C ARG A 103 -4.26 15.36 -0.27
N ASN A 104 -3.13 15.90 -0.74
CA ASN A 104 -2.14 16.59 0.09
C ASN A 104 -1.65 15.77 1.30
N GLY A 105 -1.58 14.44 1.20
CA GLY A 105 -1.15 13.58 2.30
C GLY A 105 -2.27 13.09 3.22
N TYR A 106 -3.53 13.47 2.96
CA TYR A 106 -4.68 13.06 3.76
C TYR A 106 -5.60 12.13 2.96
N CYS A 107 -6.24 11.19 3.65
CA CYS A 107 -7.30 10.37 3.07
C CYS A 107 -8.65 10.73 3.70
N SER A 108 -9.71 10.72 2.90
CA SER A 108 -11.09 10.89 3.38
C SER A 108 -11.53 9.87 4.43
N CYS A 109 -10.87 8.71 4.54
CA CYS A 109 -11.20 7.70 5.57
C CYS A 109 -10.65 8.02 6.97
N GLN A 110 -9.85 9.09 7.12
CA GLN A 110 -9.27 9.52 8.40
C GLN A 110 -8.49 8.40 9.13
N ASP A 111 -7.87 7.50 8.38
CA ASP A 111 -7.18 6.31 8.93
C ASP A 111 -8.07 5.37 9.75
N LEU A 112 -9.39 5.52 9.66
CA LEU A 112 -10.36 4.53 10.11
C LEU A 112 -10.45 3.34 9.14
N CYS A 113 -9.36 3.18 8.38
CA CYS A 113 -8.84 2.03 7.69
C CYS A 113 -9.24 0.71 8.34
N ASP A 114 -8.80 0.64 9.61
CA ASP A 114 -8.64 -0.54 10.46
C ASP A 114 -9.63 -0.67 11.60
N LEU A 115 -10.71 0.12 11.59
CA LEU A 115 -11.83 -0.08 12.51
C LEU A 115 -12.60 -1.37 12.16
N VAL A 116 -12.02 -2.50 12.53
CA VAL A 116 -12.71 -3.76 12.86
C VAL A 116 -12.99 -3.79 14.37
N ILE A 117 -13.14 -2.62 15.02
CA ILE A 117 -13.34 -2.51 16.47
C ILE A 117 -14.82 -2.70 16.88
N ILE A 118 -15.76 -2.86 15.95
CA ILE A 118 -17.13 -3.33 16.26
C ILE A 118 -17.30 -4.82 15.91
N ALA A 119 -16.29 -5.63 16.19
CA ALA A 119 -16.42 -7.09 16.29
C ALA A 119 -15.63 -7.68 17.47
N THR A 120 -15.04 -6.87 18.34
CA THR A 120 -14.28 -7.34 19.51
C THR A 120 -15.15 -7.82 20.67
N LEU A 121 -16.45 -8.08 20.45
CA LEU A 121 -17.27 -8.88 21.36
C LEU A 121 -17.69 -10.25 20.78
N LEU A 122 -17.30 -10.60 19.55
CA LEU A 122 -17.64 -11.93 18.98
C LEU A 122 -16.53 -12.71 18.25
N ASP A 123 -15.31 -12.18 18.06
CA ASP A 123 -14.24 -12.95 17.39
C ASP A 123 -13.16 -13.49 18.36
N LEU A 124 -13.60 -14.35 19.28
CA LEU A 124 -12.75 -15.24 20.08
C LEU A 124 -12.10 -16.38 19.26
N THR A 125 -12.12 -16.34 17.93
CA THR A 125 -11.75 -17.51 17.09
C THR A 125 -10.51 -17.33 16.20
N CYS A 126 -9.97 -16.12 16.01
CA CYS A 126 -8.78 -15.93 15.16
C CYS A 126 -7.42 -15.95 15.87
N LYS A 127 -7.36 -16.28 17.18
CA LYS A 127 -6.10 -16.51 17.93
C LYS A 127 -5.67 -17.99 18.02
N ALA A 128 -6.34 -18.89 17.30
CA ALA A 128 -6.17 -20.34 17.47
C ALA A 128 -5.39 -21.07 16.35
N LEU A 129 -4.68 -20.39 15.44
CA LEU A 129 -3.93 -21.04 14.34
C LEU A 129 -2.49 -20.54 14.17
N SER A 130 -1.80 -20.26 15.27
CA SER A 130 -0.33 -20.28 15.29
C SER A 130 0.14 -20.69 16.68
N GLY A 131 0.09 -22.00 16.94
CA GLY A 131 0.70 -22.61 18.12
C GLY A 131 2.23 -22.47 18.07
N PRO A 132 2.92 -22.50 19.23
CA PRO A 132 4.36 -22.37 19.29
C PRO A 132 5.01 -23.72 18.91
N THR A 133 5.76 -23.77 17.82
CA THR A 133 6.69 -24.89 17.59
C THR A 133 7.90 -24.71 18.49
N ALA A 134 8.06 -25.70 19.37
CA ALA A 134 8.99 -25.79 20.48
C ALA A 134 10.48 -25.69 20.10
N LYS A 135 11.27 -25.19 21.06
CA LYS A 135 12.69 -25.47 21.23
C LYS A 135 12.94 -26.98 21.39
N GLY A 136 14.07 -27.48 20.91
CA GLY A 136 14.79 -28.59 21.58
C GLY A 136 15.45 -29.64 20.68
N ILE A 137 16.75 -29.44 20.42
CA ILE A 137 17.89 -30.38 20.62
C ILE A 137 17.65 -31.88 20.39
N SER A 138 18.32 -32.44 19.38
CA SER A 138 19.31 -33.53 19.52
C SER A 138 20.15 -33.64 18.25
#